data_AF-E1QJC2-F1
#
_entry.id   AF-E1QJC2-F1
#
_cell.length_a   1.000
_cell.length_b   1.000
_cell.length_c   1.000
_cell.angle_alpha   90.00
_cell.angle_beta   90.00
_cell.angle_gamma   90.00
#
_symmetry.space_group_name_H-M   'P 1'
#
loop_
_entity.id
_entity.type
_entity.pdbx_description
1 polymer ?
#
loop_
_entity_poly.entity_id
_entity_poly.type
_entity_poly.pdbx_seq_one_letter_code
_entity_poly.pdbx_strand_id
1 'polypeptide(L)'
;MPNPEQAQNKGQQKYTATQFYQKVALAIIAINACGAALCMFYFMVMDTPAFYQGMQNYPRATLTLAVILITIGLLLTWPWGRKIMICWRAMEACQKPDPKLLASAQRKIINAPLTLSLLTLVNWTVNSLVLAAVRYVDYVPIKGDSGQLGEAGYVLAGVLAAGVVASCVVFFYADHLFRPIRSYFFRGGEILHVQNVFHLSVRTRLVVAFLTGGVFPLLSLVVMVHRKTSQLVQTNPWAIPETVFNMQIFAVVIALALIVFLIFMIERSVSEPLEGIHRAMGKVRDSSEDVPMVPVTSNDELGYLADSFNKMLQGIEILHAVSMNFDLGGADEFNCAPENPDKKQS
;
A
#
# COMPACT_ATOMS: atom_id res chain seq x y z
N MET A 1 -5.25 39.25 8.90
CA MET A 1 -5.85 38.40 7.85
C MET A 1 -5.01 37.13 7.76
N PRO A 2 -5.59 35.92 7.64
CA PRO A 2 -4.80 34.71 7.46
C PRO A 2 -4.01 34.80 6.16
N ASN A 3 -2.73 34.44 6.17
CA ASN A 3 -1.88 34.34 4.98
C ASN A 3 -2.57 33.39 3.96
N PRO A 4 -2.66 33.68 2.65
CA PRO A 4 -3.26 32.77 1.65
C PRO A 4 -2.72 31.33 1.71
N GLU A 5 -1.46 31.13 2.13
CA GLU A 5 -0.92 29.79 2.43
C GLU A 5 -1.64 29.06 3.57
N GLN A 6 -2.15 29.79 4.58
CA GLN A 6 -2.90 29.24 5.73
C GLN A 6 -4.30 28.75 5.33
N ALA A 7 -4.93 29.37 4.32
CA ALA A 7 -6.23 28.94 3.81
C ALA A 7 -6.11 27.66 2.97
N GLN A 8 -5.06 27.54 2.16
CA GLN A 8 -4.75 26.30 1.42
C GLN A 8 -4.34 25.15 2.35
N ASN A 9 -3.63 25.43 3.45
CA ASN A 9 -3.18 24.40 4.41
C ASN A 9 -4.34 23.68 5.12
N LYS A 10 -5.44 24.37 5.46
CA LYS A 10 -6.60 23.77 6.13
C LYS A 10 -7.53 22.99 5.20
N GLY A 11 -7.59 23.36 3.92
CA GLY A 11 -8.50 22.73 2.95
C GLY A 11 -8.13 21.30 2.56
N GLN A 12 -6.85 20.92 2.67
CA GLN A 12 -6.36 19.59 2.28
C GLN A 12 -6.12 18.63 3.46
N GLN A 13 -6.12 19.12 4.71
CA GLN A 13 -5.70 18.33 5.86
C GLN A 13 -6.89 17.60 6.50
N LYS A 14 -7.12 16.36 6.07
CA LYS A 14 -8.27 15.54 6.52
C LYS A 14 -8.08 14.87 7.89
N TYR A 15 -6.85 14.82 8.44
CA TYR A 15 -6.50 14.15 9.71
C TYR A 15 -5.34 14.84 10.44
N THR A 16 -5.32 14.77 11.77
CA THR A 16 -4.13 15.08 12.59
C THR A 16 -3.12 13.92 12.55
N ALA A 17 -1.85 14.20 12.88
CA ALA A 17 -0.80 13.18 12.94
C ALA A 17 -1.20 11.95 13.80
N THR A 18 -1.82 12.20 14.96
CA THR A 18 -2.25 11.14 15.88
C THR A 18 -3.41 10.31 15.32
N GLN A 19 -4.40 10.96 14.70
CA GLN A 19 -5.52 10.26 14.06
C GLN A 19 -5.04 9.37 12.91
N PHE A 20 -4.05 9.84 12.13
CA PHE A 20 -3.48 9.03 11.06
C PHE A 20 -2.80 7.76 11.59
N TYR A 21 -1.98 7.87 12.63
CA TYR A 21 -1.32 6.71 13.24
C TYR A 21 -2.31 5.70 13.81
N GLN A 22 -3.38 6.18 14.47
CA GLN A 22 -4.46 5.32 14.94
C GLN A 22 -5.13 4.60 13.78
N LYS A 23 -5.42 5.29 12.69
CA LYS A 23 -6.02 4.70 11.49
C LYS A 23 -5.14 3.62 10.87
N VAL A 24 -3.83 3.86 10.75
CA VAL A 24 -2.86 2.87 10.24
C VAL A 24 -2.78 1.65 11.16
N ALA A 25 -2.68 1.85 12.48
CA ALA A 25 -2.63 0.77 13.44
C ALA A 25 -3.91 -0.08 13.41
N LEU A 26 -5.09 0.56 13.46
CA LEU A 26 -6.38 -0.13 13.39
C LEU A 26 -6.54 -0.92 12.10
N ALA A 27 -6.10 -0.37 10.97
CA ALA A 27 -6.14 -1.07 9.70
C ALA A 27 -5.26 -2.33 9.69
N ILE A 28 -4.02 -2.25 10.19
CA ILE A 28 -3.11 -3.40 10.24
C ILE A 28 -3.64 -4.47 11.19
N ILE A 29 -4.17 -4.07 12.34
CA ILE A 29 -4.82 -4.99 13.30
C ILE A 29 -6.00 -5.67 12.62
N ALA A 30 -6.88 -4.91 11.96
CA ALA A 30 -8.08 -5.44 11.30
C ALA A 30 -7.73 -6.42 10.17
N ILE A 31 -6.75 -6.10 9.32
CA ILE A 31 -6.31 -6.97 8.22
C ILE A 31 -5.73 -8.28 8.79
N ASN A 32 -4.86 -8.19 9.79
CA ASN A 32 -4.26 -9.39 10.40
C ASN A 32 -5.27 -10.22 11.17
N ALA A 33 -6.19 -9.60 11.91
CA ALA A 33 -7.27 -10.28 12.61
C ALA A 33 -8.23 -10.98 11.65
N CYS A 34 -8.59 -10.33 10.54
CA CYS A 34 -9.38 -10.92 9.48
C CYS A 34 -8.67 -12.14 8.86
N GLY A 35 -7.38 -12.00 8.51
CA GLY A 35 -6.58 -13.10 7.99
C GLY A 35 -6.50 -14.27 8.97
N ALA A 36 -6.25 -14.01 10.26
CA ALA A 36 -6.21 -15.02 11.30
C ALA A 36 -7.57 -15.72 11.47
N ALA A 37 -8.68 -14.97 11.46
CA ALA A 37 -10.02 -15.51 11.55
C ALA A 37 -10.38 -16.39 10.34
N LEU A 38 -10.01 -15.99 9.12
CA LEU A 38 -10.21 -16.79 7.91
C LEU A 38 -9.38 -18.09 7.94
N CYS A 39 -8.12 -17.99 8.39
CA CYS A 39 -7.24 -19.14 8.56
C CYS A 39 -7.79 -20.11 9.63
N MET A 40 -8.29 -19.58 10.74
CA MET A 40 -8.92 -20.35 11.81
C MET A 40 -10.21 -21.03 11.32
N PHE A 41 -11.08 -20.29 10.63
CA PHE A 41 -12.31 -20.82 10.04
C PHE A 41 -12.00 -21.98 9.08
N TYR A 42 -10.99 -21.81 8.23
CA TYR A 42 -10.53 -22.85 7.32
C TYR A 42 -10.14 -24.14 8.06
N PHE A 43 -9.23 -24.07 9.02
CA PHE A 43 -8.80 -25.27 9.77
C PHE A 43 -9.92 -25.87 10.62
N MET A 44 -10.80 -25.04 11.20
CA MET A 44 -11.89 -25.49 12.07
C MET A 44 -13.05 -26.14 11.34
N VAL A 45 -13.45 -25.62 10.19
CA VAL A 45 -14.69 -26.02 9.51
C VAL A 45 -14.38 -27.00 8.38
N MET A 46 -13.30 -26.74 7.64
CA MET A 46 -13.01 -27.45 6.40
C MET A 46 -12.11 -28.69 6.61
N ASP A 47 -11.35 -28.81 7.71
CA ASP A 47 -10.36 -29.90 7.92
C ASP A 47 -10.77 -30.96 9.00
N THR A 48 -12.07 -31.10 9.23
CA THR A 48 -12.71 -31.63 10.45
C THR A 48 -12.63 -33.12 10.84
N PRO A 49 -12.07 -34.07 10.06
CA PRO A 49 -11.64 -35.37 10.62
C PRO A 49 -10.79 -35.34 11.88
N ALA A 50 -9.71 -34.57 11.74
CA ALA A 50 -8.49 -34.67 12.53
C ALA A 50 -8.38 -33.66 13.65
N PHE A 51 -9.18 -32.62 13.54
CA PHE A 51 -9.12 -31.46 14.40
C PHE A 51 -9.65 -31.75 15.82
N TYR A 52 -10.61 -32.67 15.96
CA TYR A 52 -11.32 -32.90 17.23
C TYR A 52 -10.66 -33.92 18.18
N GLN A 53 -9.91 -34.90 17.68
CA GLN A 53 -9.40 -35.98 18.55
C GLN A 53 -8.06 -35.67 19.25
N GLY A 54 -7.31 -34.65 18.82
CA GLY A 54 -5.99 -34.32 19.40
C GLY A 54 -5.77 -32.89 19.89
N MET A 55 -6.67 -31.94 19.61
CA MET A 55 -6.26 -30.53 19.55
C MET A 55 -7.30 -29.51 20.08
N GLN A 56 -7.83 -29.72 21.28
CA GLN A 56 -8.63 -28.69 21.99
C GLN A 56 -7.87 -27.36 22.18
N ASN A 57 -6.53 -27.39 22.13
CA ASN A 57 -5.67 -26.23 22.37
C ASN A 57 -5.31 -25.44 21.12
N TYR A 58 -5.51 -25.96 19.89
CA TYR A 58 -5.11 -25.27 18.65
C TYR A 58 -5.80 -23.93 18.44
N PRO A 59 -7.13 -23.82 18.60
CA PRO A 59 -7.84 -22.54 18.53
C PRO A 59 -7.28 -21.51 19.51
N ARG A 60 -6.97 -21.96 20.73
CA ARG A 60 -6.41 -21.12 21.79
C ARG A 60 -4.98 -20.71 21.47
N ALA A 61 -4.16 -21.63 20.95
CA ALA A 61 -2.78 -21.37 20.56
C ALA A 61 -2.73 -20.35 19.41
N THR A 62 -3.54 -20.52 18.36
CA THR A 62 -3.63 -19.58 17.24
C THR A 62 -4.09 -18.19 17.70
N LEU A 63 -5.13 -18.10 18.55
CA LEU A 63 -5.62 -16.81 19.05
C LEU A 63 -4.58 -16.13 19.96
N THR A 64 -3.98 -16.88 20.89
CA THR A 64 -2.96 -16.36 21.81
C THR A 64 -1.75 -15.85 21.04
N LEU A 65 -1.28 -16.61 20.05
CA LEU A 65 -0.13 -16.25 19.23
C LEU A 65 -0.44 -15.04 18.35
N ALA A 66 -1.64 -14.95 17.77
CA ALA A 66 -2.08 -13.78 17.01
C ALA A 66 -2.06 -12.51 17.88
N VAL A 67 -2.59 -12.55 19.11
CA VAL A 67 -2.58 -11.41 20.03
C VAL A 67 -1.15 -11.01 20.41
N ILE A 68 -0.29 -11.97 20.75
CA ILE A 68 1.12 -11.71 21.10
C ILE A 68 1.84 -11.03 19.93
N LEU A 69 1.73 -11.59 18.73
CA LEU A 69 2.48 -11.07 17.58
C LEU A 69 1.93 -9.74 17.06
N ILE A 70 0.62 -9.50 17.13
CA ILE A 70 0.03 -8.18 16.87
C ILE A 70 0.58 -7.16 17.86
N THR A 71 0.63 -7.51 19.15
CA THR A 71 1.17 -6.63 20.21
C THR A 71 2.63 -6.29 19.97
N ILE A 72 3.45 -7.30 19.64
CA ILE A 72 4.87 -7.10 19.27
C ILE A 72 4.98 -6.19 18.03
N GLY A 73 4.16 -6.41 17.00
CA GLY A 73 4.14 -5.55 15.81
C GLY A 73 3.83 -4.08 16.13
N LEU A 74 2.88 -3.82 17.03
CA LEU A 74 2.57 -2.46 17.49
C LEU A 74 3.74 -1.84 18.26
N LEU A 75 4.38 -2.60 19.15
CA LEU A 75 5.54 -2.13 19.91
C LEU A 75 6.74 -1.81 19.00
N LEU A 76 6.97 -2.61 17.95
CA LEU A 76 8.05 -2.37 16.99
C LEU A 76 7.78 -1.17 16.07
N THR A 77 6.52 -0.96 15.68
CA THR A 77 6.14 0.15 14.78
C THR A 77 6.04 1.50 15.51
N TRP A 78 5.79 1.51 16.82
CA TRP A 78 5.71 2.72 17.64
C TRP A 78 6.95 3.63 17.56
N PRO A 79 8.18 3.18 17.91
CA PRO A 79 9.38 4.02 17.82
C PRO A 79 9.71 4.37 16.38
N TRP A 80 9.35 3.51 15.43
CA TRP A 80 9.53 3.77 14.01
C TRP A 80 8.68 4.97 13.56
N GLY A 81 7.39 5.01 13.96
CA GLY A 81 6.46 6.06 13.59
C GLY A 81 6.66 7.39 14.34
N ARG A 82 7.29 7.35 15.52
CA ARG A 82 7.54 8.54 16.34
C ARG A 82 8.26 9.66 15.59
N LYS A 83 9.24 9.34 14.73
CA LYS A 83 9.98 10.37 13.96
C LYS A 83 9.08 11.13 12.98
N ILE A 84 8.17 10.42 12.30
CA ILE A 84 7.19 11.04 11.39
C ILE A 84 6.24 11.92 12.20
N MET A 85 5.76 11.46 13.36
CA MET A 85 4.89 12.27 14.22
C MET A 85 5.53 13.57 14.69
N ILE A 86 6.81 13.55 15.08
CA ILE A 86 7.52 14.76 15.52
C ILE A 86 7.63 15.76 14.37
N CYS A 87 8.06 15.33 13.18
CA CYS A 87 8.11 16.19 12.00
C CYS A 87 6.73 16.74 11.64
N TRP A 88 5.71 15.89 11.66
CA TRP A 88 4.34 16.31 11.32
C TRP A 88 3.85 17.38 12.28
N ARG A 89 3.99 17.18 13.60
CA ARG A 89 3.56 18.17 14.61
C ARG A 89 4.31 19.49 14.48
N ALA A 90 5.61 19.45 14.17
CA ALA A 90 6.39 20.66 13.91
C ALA A 90 5.83 21.41 12.68
N MET A 91 5.53 20.69 11.59
CA MET A 91 4.92 21.28 10.38
C MET A 91 3.51 21.84 10.65
N GLU A 92 2.68 21.15 11.45
CA GLU A 92 1.35 21.64 11.89
C GLU A 92 1.46 22.93 12.71
N ALA A 93 2.52 23.07 13.51
CA ALA A 93 2.83 24.29 14.26
C ALA A 93 3.51 25.37 13.43
N CYS A 94 3.60 25.22 12.09
CA CYS A 94 4.34 26.08 11.18
C CYS A 94 5.84 26.24 11.54
N GLN A 95 6.41 25.26 12.23
CA GLN A 95 7.83 25.21 12.56
C GLN A 95 8.57 24.41 11.50
N LYS A 96 9.77 24.88 11.11
CA LYS A 96 10.66 24.11 10.24
C LYS A 96 11.26 22.95 11.05
N PRO A 97 11.00 21.68 10.69
CA PRO A 97 11.62 20.54 11.35
C PRO A 97 13.12 20.53 11.11
N ASP A 98 13.89 19.91 12.02
CA ASP A 98 15.31 19.61 11.77
C ASP A 98 15.46 18.88 10.42
N PRO A 99 16.29 19.38 9.47
CA PRO A 99 16.49 18.78 8.16
C PRO A 99 16.84 17.29 8.22
N LYS A 100 17.64 16.86 9.20
CA LYS A 100 18.01 15.45 9.36
C LYS A 100 16.82 14.59 9.76
N LEU A 101 15.96 15.12 10.65
CA LEU A 101 14.75 14.45 11.08
C LEU A 101 13.72 14.38 9.96
N LEU A 102 13.58 15.45 9.17
CA LEU A 102 12.69 15.52 8.01
C LEU A 102 13.10 14.49 6.94
N ALA A 103 14.37 14.43 6.56
CA ALA A 103 14.88 13.45 5.60
C ALA A 103 14.62 12.00 6.08
N SER A 104 14.80 11.74 7.39
CA SER A 104 14.49 10.44 7.98
C SER A 104 12.98 10.12 7.94
N ALA A 105 12.12 11.10 8.20
CA ALA A 105 10.66 10.94 8.14
C ALA A 105 10.17 10.69 6.71
N GLN A 106 10.66 11.48 5.75
CA GLN A 106 10.40 11.34 4.31
C GLN A 106 10.75 9.94 3.81
N ARG A 107 11.96 9.45 4.08
CA ARG A 107 12.39 8.09 3.71
C ARG A 107 11.49 7.02 4.32
N LYS A 108 11.05 7.19 5.57
CA LYS A 108 10.15 6.24 6.24
C LYS A 108 8.74 6.26 5.63
N ILE A 109 8.22 7.42 5.25
CA ILE A 109 6.90 7.55 4.59
C ILE A 109 6.90 6.81 3.25
N ILE A 110 7.98 6.93 2.47
CA ILE A 110 8.11 6.22 1.19
C ILE A 110 8.18 4.71 1.43
N ASN A 111 9.03 4.25 2.35
CA ASN A 111 9.23 2.83 2.65
C ASN A 111 8.14 2.22 3.56
N ALA A 112 7.14 3.00 3.99
CA ALA A 112 6.13 2.55 4.94
C ALA A 112 5.37 1.30 4.48
N PRO A 113 4.87 1.22 3.22
CA PRO A 113 4.11 0.06 2.78
C PRO A 113 4.91 -1.24 2.84
N LEU A 114 6.17 -1.20 2.38
CA LEU A 114 7.07 -2.33 2.43
C LEU A 114 7.44 -2.72 3.87
N THR A 115 7.71 -1.72 4.73
CA THR A 115 8.07 -1.97 6.13
C THR A 115 6.93 -2.69 6.85
N LEU A 116 5.69 -2.22 6.67
CA LEU A 116 4.52 -2.78 7.32
C LEU A 116 4.17 -4.18 6.75
N SER A 117 4.33 -4.39 5.45
CA SER A 117 4.11 -5.71 4.84
C SER A 117 5.17 -6.72 5.28
N LEU A 118 6.44 -6.33 5.39
CA LEU A 118 7.51 -7.22 5.87
C LEU A 118 7.32 -7.60 7.34
N LEU A 119 6.91 -6.65 8.19
CA LEU A 119 6.57 -6.95 9.59
C LEU A 119 5.39 -7.93 9.68
N THR A 120 4.40 -7.77 8.81
CA THR A 120 3.29 -8.72 8.68
C THR A 120 3.81 -10.10 8.24
N LEU A 121 4.66 -10.16 7.22
CA LEU A 121 5.20 -11.43 6.72
C LEU A 121 6.02 -12.18 7.78
N VAL A 122 6.87 -11.46 8.52
CA VAL A 122 7.67 -12.03 9.62
C VAL A 122 6.77 -12.58 10.70
N ASN A 123 5.74 -11.82 11.10
CA ASN A 123 4.73 -12.28 12.07
C ASN A 123 4.06 -13.59 11.60
N TRP A 124 3.56 -13.63 10.37
CA TRP A 124 2.94 -14.83 9.82
C TRP A 124 3.90 -16.01 9.65
N THR A 125 5.17 -15.74 9.34
CA THR A 125 6.22 -16.78 9.27
C THR A 125 6.45 -17.41 10.63
N VAL A 126 6.57 -16.59 11.68
CA VAL A 126 6.69 -17.08 13.06
C VAL A 126 5.45 -17.87 13.45
N ASN A 127 4.25 -17.38 13.13
CA ASN A 127 3.00 -18.07 13.40
C ASN A 127 2.92 -19.44 12.71
N SER A 128 3.31 -19.49 11.43
CA SER A 128 3.37 -20.72 10.64
C SER A 128 4.32 -21.75 11.26
N LEU A 129 5.53 -21.33 11.64
CA LEU A 129 6.52 -22.21 12.28
C LEU A 129 6.01 -22.77 13.62
N VAL A 130 5.43 -21.92 14.48
CA VAL A 130 4.91 -22.36 15.78
C VAL A 130 3.73 -23.31 15.61
N LEU A 131 2.77 -22.99 14.74
CA LEU A 131 1.61 -23.86 14.52
C LEU A 131 2.00 -25.20 13.88
N ALA A 132 2.98 -25.21 12.98
CA ALA A 132 3.55 -26.43 12.44
C ALA A 132 4.23 -27.27 13.53
N ALA A 133 4.99 -26.64 14.44
CA ALA A 133 5.61 -27.32 15.58
C ALA A 133 4.57 -27.90 16.54
N VAL A 134 3.51 -27.14 16.87
CA VAL A 134 2.38 -27.64 17.67
C VAL A 134 1.73 -28.83 16.97
N ARG A 135 1.49 -28.74 15.65
CA ARG A 135 0.91 -29.84 14.86
C ARG A 135 1.78 -31.09 14.85
N TYR A 136 3.10 -30.91 14.82
CA TYR A 136 4.06 -32.01 14.89
C TYR A 136 4.02 -32.69 16.26
N VAL A 137 3.97 -31.93 17.35
CA VAL A 137 3.94 -32.45 18.74
C VAL A 137 2.62 -33.14 19.05
N ASP A 138 1.49 -32.49 18.72
CA ASP A 138 0.14 -32.99 19.02
C ASP A 138 -0.39 -33.92 17.92
N TYR A 139 0.51 -34.55 17.16
CA TYR A 139 0.12 -35.38 16.02
C TYR A 139 -0.61 -36.65 16.45
N VAL A 140 -1.86 -36.78 16.01
CA VAL A 140 -2.65 -38.01 16.08
C VAL A 140 -2.84 -38.57 14.67
N PRO A 141 -2.43 -39.83 14.40
CA PRO A 141 -2.54 -40.44 13.08
C PRO A 141 -3.98 -40.79 12.73
N ILE A 142 -4.36 -40.51 11.49
CA ILE A 142 -5.71 -40.73 10.95
C ILE A 142 -5.61 -41.36 9.57
N LYS A 143 -6.56 -42.23 9.25
CA LYS A 143 -6.61 -42.89 7.94
C LYS A 143 -6.62 -41.86 6.80
N GLY A 144 -5.66 -41.99 5.90
CA GLY A 144 -5.51 -41.13 4.74
C GLY A 144 -4.75 -39.82 4.97
N ASP A 145 -4.14 -39.63 6.15
CA ASP A 145 -3.23 -38.50 6.39
C ASP A 145 -1.84 -38.73 5.76
N SER A 146 -1.03 -37.67 5.73
CA SER A 146 0.30 -37.70 5.11
C SER A 146 1.42 -37.99 6.12
N GLY A 147 1.10 -38.55 7.29
CA GLY A 147 2.03 -38.75 8.38
C GLY A 147 2.41 -37.46 9.12
N GLN A 148 3.10 -37.61 10.26
CA GLN A 148 3.46 -36.51 11.17
C GLN A 148 4.14 -35.32 10.48
N LEU A 149 5.16 -35.58 9.67
CA LEU A 149 5.89 -34.53 8.94
C LEU A 149 5.05 -33.89 7.83
N GLY A 150 4.23 -34.68 7.12
CA GLY A 150 3.37 -34.18 6.06
C GLY A 150 2.29 -33.24 6.59
N GLU A 151 1.68 -33.59 7.73
CA GLU A 151 0.65 -32.76 8.38
C GLU A 151 1.22 -31.44 8.94
N ALA A 152 2.39 -31.49 9.57
CA ALA A 152 3.07 -30.28 10.04
C ALA A 152 3.49 -29.38 8.87
N GLY A 153 4.02 -29.96 7.79
CA GLY A 153 4.39 -29.23 6.58
C GLY A 153 3.19 -28.61 5.86
N TYR A 154 2.04 -29.28 5.87
CA TYR A 154 0.80 -28.74 5.33
C TYR A 154 0.30 -27.51 6.12
N VAL A 155 0.32 -27.56 7.45
CA VAL A 155 -0.04 -26.38 8.25
C VAL A 155 0.97 -25.25 8.03
N LEU A 156 2.27 -25.57 8.01
CA LEU A 156 3.32 -24.60 7.72
C LEU A 156 3.01 -23.87 6.41
N ALA A 157 2.83 -24.65 5.33
CA ALA A 157 2.54 -24.12 4.01
C ALA A 157 1.25 -23.30 3.99
N GLY A 158 0.14 -23.82 4.54
CA GLY A 158 -1.15 -23.14 4.55
C GLY A 158 -1.13 -21.80 5.31
N VAL A 159 -0.55 -21.78 6.51
CA VAL A 159 -0.46 -20.55 7.33
C VAL A 159 0.50 -19.54 6.70
N LEU A 160 1.64 -19.99 6.17
CA LEU A 160 2.60 -19.11 5.49
C LEU A 160 1.98 -18.50 4.22
N ALA A 161 1.27 -19.32 3.46
CA ALA A 161 0.56 -18.93 2.26
C ALA A 161 -0.48 -17.83 2.60
N ALA A 162 -1.31 -18.03 3.63
CA ALA A 162 -2.23 -16.99 4.12
C ALA A 162 -1.48 -15.71 4.55
N GLY A 163 -0.30 -15.86 5.17
CA GLY A 163 0.56 -14.75 5.55
C GLY A 163 1.11 -13.93 4.39
N VAL A 164 1.45 -14.58 3.27
CA VAL A 164 1.86 -13.89 2.03
C VAL A 164 0.70 -13.03 1.51
N VAL A 165 -0.52 -13.58 1.47
CA VAL A 165 -1.72 -12.83 1.05
C VAL A 165 -1.98 -11.63 1.98
N ALA A 166 -1.97 -11.86 3.31
CA ALA A 166 -2.16 -10.79 4.29
C ALA A 166 -1.10 -9.68 4.14
N SER A 167 0.16 -10.05 3.89
CA SER A 167 1.26 -9.10 3.68
C SER A 167 1.07 -8.27 2.41
N CYS A 168 0.60 -8.88 1.31
CA CYS A 168 0.24 -8.17 0.08
C CYS A 168 -0.92 -7.19 0.32
N VAL A 169 -1.97 -7.61 1.05
CA VAL A 169 -3.09 -6.73 1.40
C VAL A 169 -2.62 -5.55 2.25
N VAL A 170 -1.77 -5.79 3.26
CA VAL A 170 -1.15 -4.72 4.06
C VAL A 170 -0.32 -3.78 3.18
N PHE A 171 0.46 -4.30 2.23
CA PHE A 171 1.25 -3.48 1.32
C PHE A 171 0.36 -2.52 0.52
N PHE A 172 -0.64 -3.03 -0.21
CA PHE A 172 -1.50 -2.20 -1.05
C PHE A 172 -2.32 -1.20 -0.23
N TYR A 173 -2.87 -1.64 0.91
CA TYR A 173 -3.64 -0.75 1.76
C TYR A 173 -2.77 0.33 2.40
N ALA A 174 -1.56 -0.01 2.86
CA ALA A 174 -0.62 0.97 3.38
C ALA A 174 -0.18 1.96 2.30
N ASP A 175 0.11 1.51 1.07
CA ASP A 175 0.42 2.43 -0.04
C ASP A 175 -0.73 3.43 -0.25
N HIS A 176 -1.97 2.94 -0.26
CA HIS A 176 -3.15 3.80 -0.34
C HIS A 176 -3.25 4.81 0.81
N LEU A 177 -3.02 4.37 2.07
CA LEU A 177 -3.08 5.25 3.24
C LEU A 177 -2.00 6.32 3.26
N PHE A 178 -0.79 6.00 2.79
CA PHE A 178 0.36 6.92 2.82
C PHE A 178 0.41 7.88 1.62
N ARG A 179 -0.34 7.64 0.54
CA ARG A 179 -0.40 8.52 -0.65
C ARG A 179 -0.71 9.99 -0.32
N PRO A 180 -1.78 10.34 0.43
CA PRO A 180 -2.07 11.74 0.76
C PRO A 180 -1.00 12.43 1.61
N ILE A 181 -0.24 11.65 2.37
CA ILE A 181 0.84 12.17 3.22
C ILE A 181 2.08 12.44 2.40
N ARG A 182 2.36 11.64 1.37
CA ARG A 182 3.46 11.90 0.44
C ARG A 182 3.30 13.29 -0.20
N SER A 183 2.11 13.62 -0.70
CA SER A 183 1.87 14.99 -1.22
C SER A 183 2.09 16.10 -0.17
N TYR A 184 1.84 15.83 1.11
CA TYR A 184 2.07 16.80 2.19
C TYR A 184 3.55 16.97 2.55
N PHE A 185 4.31 15.87 2.63
CA PHE A 185 5.73 15.88 3.00
C PHE A 185 6.68 16.20 1.84
N PHE A 186 6.19 16.19 0.60
CA PHE A 186 6.98 16.35 -0.62
C PHE A 186 6.39 17.39 -1.59
N ARG A 187 5.95 18.54 -1.07
CA ARG A 187 5.29 19.61 -1.86
C ARG A 187 6.12 20.14 -3.04
N GLY A 188 7.44 19.95 -3.05
CA GLY A 188 8.35 20.37 -4.12
C GLY A 188 8.73 19.29 -5.15
N GLY A 189 8.08 18.12 -5.18
CA GLY A 189 8.46 17.03 -6.12
C GLY A 189 9.71 16.25 -5.71
N GLU A 190 10.18 16.43 -4.48
CA GLU A 190 11.44 15.83 -3.99
C GLU A 190 11.38 14.30 -3.77
N ILE A 191 10.24 13.64 -3.99
CA ILE A 191 10.06 12.20 -3.76
C ILE A 191 11.15 11.37 -4.45
N LEU A 192 11.53 11.76 -5.67
CA LEU A 192 12.50 11.03 -6.50
C LEU A 192 13.95 11.26 -6.08
N HIS A 193 14.25 12.30 -5.29
CA HIS A 193 15.61 12.64 -4.84
C HIS A 193 15.97 11.98 -3.49
N VAL A 194 15.00 11.34 -2.83
CA VAL A 194 15.25 10.65 -1.55
C VAL A 194 16.05 9.38 -1.79
N GLN A 195 17.28 9.35 -1.28
CA GLN A 195 18.14 8.18 -1.39
C GLN A 195 17.70 7.04 -0.46
N ASN A 196 18.09 5.81 -0.81
CA ASN A 196 17.86 4.60 0.01
C ASN A 196 16.37 4.31 0.26
N VAL A 197 15.57 4.45 -0.80
CA VAL A 197 14.16 4.08 -0.84
C VAL A 197 13.95 2.89 -1.76
N PHE A 198 12.95 2.07 -1.43
CA PHE A 198 12.59 0.94 -2.25
C PHE A 198 11.65 1.38 -3.39
N HIS A 199 12.05 1.09 -4.62
CA HIS A 199 11.26 1.36 -5.81
C HIS A 199 10.53 0.08 -6.23
N LEU A 200 9.20 0.13 -6.26
CA LEU A 200 8.39 -0.96 -6.76
C LEU A 200 7.71 -0.53 -8.05
N SER A 201 8.16 -1.09 -9.17
CA SER A 201 7.59 -0.80 -10.48
C SER A 201 6.10 -1.11 -10.54
N VAL A 202 5.36 -0.34 -11.35
CA VAL A 202 3.95 -0.59 -11.64
C VAL A 202 3.75 -2.02 -12.15
N ARG A 203 4.65 -2.50 -13.02
CA ARG A 203 4.64 -3.88 -13.51
C ARG A 203 4.70 -4.90 -12.38
N THR A 204 5.61 -4.73 -11.41
CA THR A 204 5.72 -5.67 -10.29
C THR A 204 4.47 -5.65 -9.41
N ARG A 205 3.86 -4.47 -9.21
CA ARG A 205 2.59 -4.36 -8.47
C ARG A 205 1.47 -5.14 -9.15
N LEU A 206 1.34 -5.02 -10.47
CA LEU A 206 0.33 -5.76 -11.23
C LEU A 206 0.57 -7.28 -11.18
N VAL A 207 1.82 -7.73 -11.29
CA VAL A 207 2.18 -9.15 -11.17
C VAL A 207 1.85 -9.67 -9.77
N VAL A 208 2.22 -8.94 -8.71
CA VAL A 208 1.89 -9.34 -7.33
C VAL A 208 0.39 -9.43 -7.14
N ALA A 209 -0.39 -8.44 -7.61
CA ALA A 209 -1.83 -8.48 -7.50
C ALA A 209 -2.46 -9.66 -8.28
N PHE A 210 -1.97 -9.96 -9.48
CA PHE A 210 -2.42 -11.11 -10.27
C PHE A 210 -2.11 -12.44 -9.56
N LEU A 211 -0.91 -12.58 -9.00
CA LEU A 211 -0.53 -13.78 -8.25
C LEU A 211 -1.37 -13.95 -6.98
N THR A 212 -1.56 -12.87 -6.22
CA THR A 212 -2.32 -12.89 -4.95
C THR A 212 -3.82 -13.09 -5.16
N GLY A 213 -4.43 -12.41 -6.13
CA GLY A 213 -5.88 -12.48 -6.37
C GLY A 213 -6.31 -13.65 -7.28
N GLY A 214 -5.44 -14.08 -8.20
CA GLY A 214 -5.76 -15.08 -9.21
C GLY A 214 -5.13 -16.44 -8.93
N VAL A 215 -3.79 -16.53 -9.05
CA VAL A 215 -3.09 -17.82 -9.00
C VAL A 215 -3.18 -18.47 -7.62
N PHE A 216 -3.00 -17.66 -6.56
CA PHE A 216 -2.91 -18.17 -5.20
C PHE A 216 -4.20 -18.86 -4.73
N PRO A 217 -5.42 -18.25 -4.82
CA PRO A 217 -6.64 -18.92 -4.40
C PRO A 217 -6.92 -20.21 -5.18
N LEU A 218 -6.57 -20.26 -6.47
CA LEU A 218 -6.71 -21.46 -7.30
C LEU A 218 -5.79 -22.60 -6.82
N LEU A 219 -4.51 -22.29 -6.56
CA LEU A 219 -3.58 -23.28 -6.03
C LEU A 219 -4.00 -23.78 -4.64
N SER A 220 -4.44 -22.87 -3.77
CA SER A 220 -4.98 -23.25 -2.46
C SER A 220 -6.18 -24.18 -2.59
N LEU A 221 -7.13 -23.88 -3.48
CA LEU A 221 -8.31 -24.72 -3.71
C LEU A 221 -7.93 -26.13 -4.19
N VAL A 222 -6.97 -26.26 -5.12
CA VAL A 222 -6.51 -27.58 -5.60
C VAL A 222 -5.95 -28.42 -4.45
N VAL A 223 -5.06 -27.83 -3.63
CA VAL A 223 -4.47 -28.52 -2.48
C VAL A 223 -5.54 -28.91 -1.46
N MET A 224 -6.46 -28.00 -1.16
CA MET A 224 -7.59 -28.22 -0.25
C MET A 224 -8.46 -29.41 -0.68
N VAL A 225 -8.93 -29.39 -1.92
CA VAL A 225 -9.83 -30.41 -2.46
C VAL A 225 -9.13 -31.76 -2.55
N HIS A 226 -7.88 -31.79 -3.01
CA HIS A 226 -7.12 -33.03 -3.11
C HIS A 226 -6.92 -33.69 -1.74
N ARG A 227 -6.51 -32.90 -0.75
CA ARG A 227 -6.30 -33.36 0.63
C ARG A 227 -7.60 -33.89 1.23
N LYS A 228 -8.67 -33.11 1.15
CA LYS A 228 -9.94 -33.48 1.78
C LYS A 228 -10.58 -34.69 1.13
N THR A 229 -10.50 -34.79 -0.20
CA THR A 229 -11.02 -35.96 -0.93
C THR A 229 -10.26 -37.23 -0.56
N SER A 230 -8.92 -37.16 -0.51
CA SER A 230 -8.07 -38.29 -0.11
C SER A 230 -8.41 -38.83 1.29
N GLN A 231 -8.75 -37.94 2.21
CA GLN A 231 -9.19 -38.29 3.57
C GLN A 231 -10.62 -38.89 3.58
N LEU A 232 -11.56 -38.25 2.89
CA LEU A 232 -12.98 -38.65 2.92
C LEU A 232 -13.24 -39.97 2.19
N VAL A 233 -12.49 -40.29 1.13
CA VAL A 233 -12.59 -41.60 0.44
C VAL A 233 -12.36 -42.77 1.40
N GLN A 234 -11.57 -42.58 2.44
CA GLN A 234 -11.24 -43.64 3.41
C GLN A 234 -12.12 -43.63 4.66
N THR A 235 -12.83 -42.52 4.93
CA THR A 235 -13.53 -42.30 6.21
C THR A 235 -15.03 -42.12 6.02
N ASN A 236 -15.46 -41.30 5.07
CA ASN A 236 -16.86 -41.07 4.73
C ASN A 236 -17.01 -40.58 3.27
N PRO A 237 -17.06 -41.50 2.28
CA PRO A 237 -17.14 -41.14 0.86
C PRO A 237 -18.38 -40.33 0.49
N TRP A 238 -19.50 -40.53 1.20
CA TRP A 238 -20.77 -39.88 0.91
C TRP A 238 -20.76 -38.37 1.21
N ALA A 239 -19.84 -37.91 2.07
CA ALA A 239 -19.68 -36.50 2.41
C ALA A 239 -18.84 -35.71 1.39
N ILE A 240 -18.19 -36.38 0.42
CA ILE A 240 -17.29 -35.72 -0.55
C ILE A 240 -18.00 -34.62 -1.35
N PRO A 241 -19.17 -34.86 -1.99
CA PRO A 241 -19.77 -33.85 -2.85
C PRO A 241 -20.11 -32.55 -2.11
N GLU A 242 -20.75 -32.68 -0.94
CA GLU A 242 -21.14 -31.53 -0.11
C GLU A 242 -19.91 -30.77 0.43
N THR A 243 -18.90 -31.50 0.91
CA THR A 243 -17.68 -30.88 1.47
C THR A 243 -16.89 -30.12 0.41
N VAL A 244 -16.69 -30.73 -0.77
CA VAL A 244 -15.95 -30.10 -1.88
C VAL A 244 -16.71 -28.88 -2.39
N PHE A 245 -18.03 -28.95 -2.49
CA PHE A 245 -18.87 -27.81 -2.89
C PHE A 245 -18.74 -26.64 -1.91
N ASN A 246 -18.79 -26.90 -0.60
CA ASN A 246 -18.62 -25.86 0.42
C ASN A 246 -17.21 -25.23 0.38
N MET A 247 -16.16 -26.03 0.14
CA MET A 247 -14.80 -25.53 -0.05
C MET A 247 -14.67 -24.65 -1.30
N GLN A 248 -15.32 -25.01 -2.39
CA GLN A 248 -15.33 -24.22 -3.63
C GLN A 248 -16.03 -22.88 -3.41
N ILE A 249 -17.22 -22.87 -2.78
CA ILE A 249 -17.92 -21.62 -2.44
C ILE A 249 -17.03 -20.74 -1.58
N PHE A 250 -16.42 -21.30 -0.53
CA PHE A 250 -15.52 -20.55 0.35
C PHE A 250 -14.35 -19.93 -0.43
N ALA A 251 -13.66 -20.73 -1.25
CA ALA A 251 -12.54 -20.25 -2.06
C ALA A 251 -12.96 -19.16 -3.05
N VAL A 252 -14.11 -19.31 -3.71
CA VAL A 252 -14.65 -18.32 -4.66
C VAL A 252 -14.98 -17.01 -3.95
N VAL A 253 -15.65 -17.06 -2.80
CA VAL A 253 -16.01 -15.86 -2.02
C VAL A 253 -14.76 -15.10 -1.59
N ILE A 254 -13.76 -15.80 -1.07
CA ILE A 254 -12.50 -15.18 -0.64
C ILE A 254 -11.70 -14.63 -1.83
N ALA A 255 -11.61 -15.38 -2.93
CA ALA A 255 -10.95 -14.93 -4.15
C ALA A 255 -11.62 -13.66 -4.72
N LEU A 256 -12.95 -13.65 -4.78
CA LEU A 256 -13.71 -12.50 -5.28
C LEU A 256 -13.49 -11.27 -4.39
N ALA A 257 -13.56 -11.43 -3.06
CA ALA A 257 -13.30 -10.34 -2.13
C ALA A 257 -11.88 -9.76 -2.29
N LEU A 258 -10.88 -10.63 -2.45
CA LEU A 258 -9.49 -10.22 -2.70
C LEU A 258 -9.35 -9.50 -4.04
N ILE A 259 -9.96 -10.00 -5.12
CA ILE A 259 -9.90 -9.39 -6.46
C ILE A 259 -10.54 -8.01 -6.44
N VAL A 260 -11.74 -7.86 -5.87
CA VAL A 260 -12.44 -6.56 -5.76
C VAL A 260 -11.58 -5.57 -4.98
N PHE A 261 -11.01 -6.00 -3.85
CA PHE A 261 -10.09 -5.17 -3.08
C PHE A 261 -8.86 -4.73 -3.90
N LEU A 262 -8.21 -5.66 -4.60
CA LEU A 262 -7.00 -5.38 -5.38
C LEU A 262 -7.28 -4.47 -6.58
N ILE A 263 -8.41 -4.64 -7.27
CA ILE A 263 -8.82 -3.76 -8.37
C ILE A 263 -8.92 -2.31 -7.88
N PHE A 264 -9.62 -2.10 -6.78
CA PHE A 264 -9.77 -0.76 -6.19
C PHE A 264 -8.42 -0.16 -5.76
N MET A 265 -7.49 -0.97 -5.25
CA MET A 265 -6.13 -0.52 -4.94
C MET A 265 -5.33 -0.18 -6.19
N ILE A 266 -5.44 -0.98 -7.26
CA ILE A 266 -4.73 -0.77 -8.52
C ILE A 266 -5.22 0.51 -9.22
N GLU A 267 -6.54 0.71 -9.29
CA GLU A 267 -7.18 1.90 -9.87
C GLU A 267 -6.57 3.19 -9.29
N ARG A 268 -6.49 3.27 -7.96
CA ARG A 268 -5.87 4.39 -7.26
C ARG A 268 -4.37 4.51 -7.45
N SER A 269 -3.72 3.41 -7.80
CA SER A 269 -2.27 3.36 -7.98
C SER A 269 -1.83 3.71 -9.39
N VAL A 270 -2.68 3.50 -10.40
CA VAL A 270 -2.36 3.61 -11.82
C VAL A 270 -3.30 4.57 -12.55
N SER A 271 -4.60 4.28 -12.53
CA SER A 271 -5.60 5.02 -13.32
C SER A 271 -5.74 6.46 -12.84
N GLU A 272 -5.87 6.68 -11.52
CA GLU A 272 -6.02 8.04 -10.96
C GLU A 272 -4.84 8.98 -11.32
N PRO A 273 -3.55 8.60 -11.09
CA PRO A 273 -2.42 9.45 -11.50
C PRO A 273 -2.37 9.69 -13.01
N LEU A 274 -2.66 8.67 -13.83
CA LEU A 274 -2.60 8.78 -15.29
C LEU A 274 -3.69 9.73 -15.82
N GLU A 275 -4.91 9.65 -15.30
CA GLU A 275 -5.97 10.61 -15.61
C GLU A 275 -5.60 12.03 -15.20
N GLY A 276 -4.94 12.19 -14.05
CA GLY A 276 -4.45 13.51 -13.59
C GLY A 276 -3.51 14.15 -14.61
N ILE A 277 -2.53 13.39 -15.10
CA ILE A 277 -1.59 13.85 -16.14
C ILE A 277 -2.33 14.12 -17.46
N HIS A 278 -3.21 13.23 -17.89
CA HIS A 278 -4.00 13.40 -19.12
C HIS A 278 -4.85 14.69 -19.08
N ARG A 279 -5.53 14.95 -17.96
CA ARG A 279 -6.34 16.18 -17.78
C ARG A 279 -5.47 17.43 -17.79
N ALA A 280 -4.31 17.40 -17.12
CA ALA A 280 -3.38 18.54 -17.12
C ALA A 280 -2.84 18.81 -18.54
N MET A 281 -2.49 17.76 -19.28
CA MET A 281 -2.02 17.85 -20.66
C MET A 281 -3.07 18.45 -21.60
N GLY A 282 -4.35 18.11 -21.41
CA GLY A 282 -5.47 18.74 -22.12
C GLY A 282 -5.54 20.25 -21.90
N LYS A 283 -5.35 20.71 -20.66
CA LYS A 283 -5.33 22.15 -20.34
C LYS A 283 -4.15 22.90 -20.98
N VAL A 284 -2.97 22.26 -21.08
CA VAL A 284 -1.82 22.82 -21.79
C VAL A 284 -2.15 23.02 -23.27
N ARG A 285 -2.72 21.99 -23.90
CA ARG A 285 -3.10 22.04 -25.32
C ARG A 285 -4.10 23.16 -25.59
N ASP A 286 -5.06 23.35 -24.68
CA ASP A 286 -6.13 24.34 -24.84
C ASP A 286 -5.67 25.76 -24.41
N SER A 287 -4.35 25.98 -24.25
CA SER A 287 -3.72 27.27 -23.88
C SER A 287 -4.33 27.95 -22.64
N SER A 288 -4.70 27.16 -21.63
CA SER A 288 -5.24 27.71 -20.39
C SER A 288 -4.14 28.42 -19.58
N GLU A 289 -4.42 29.65 -19.11
CA GLU A 289 -3.46 30.47 -18.34
C GLU A 289 -3.07 29.89 -16.96
N ASP A 290 -3.79 28.88 -16.47
CA ASP A 290 -3.56 28.27 -15.16
C ASP A 290 -3.65 26.73 -15.23
N VAL A 291 -2.55 26.11 -15.68
CA VAL A 291 -2.40 24.65 -15.67
C VAL A 291 -1.85 24.21 -14.31
N PRO A 292 -2.64 23.48 -13.50
CA PRO A 292 -2.17 23.06 -12.18
C PRO A 292 -1.09 21.98 -12.31
N MET A 293 -0.05 22.08 -11.46
CA MET A 293 0.95 21.04 -11.29
C MET A 293 0.31 19.72 -10.86
N VAL A 294 0.80 18.61 -11.41
CA VAL A 294 0.30 17.27 -11.08
C VAL A 294 0.99 16.77 -9.81
N PRO A 295 0.25 16.31 -8.78
CA PRO A 295 0.89 15.85 -7.54
C PRO A 295 1.70 14.57 -7.76
N VAL A 296 2.99 14.62 -7.42
CA VAL A 296 3.85 13.42 -7.39
C VAL A 296 3.49 12.63 -6.13
N THR A 297 2.82 11.50 -6.26
CA THR A 297 2.30 10.70 -5.12
C THR A 297 2.93 9.31 -4.99
N SER A 298 3.75 8.93 -5.98
CA SER A 298 4.42 7.64 -6.04
C SER A 298 5.91 7.81 -6.36
N ASN A 299 6.70 6.79 -6.03
CA ASN A 299 8.13 6.71 -6.31
C ASN A 299 8.44 5.65 -7.41
N ASP A 300 7.47 5.41 -8.30
CA ASP A 300 7.53 4.48 -9.43
C ASP A 300 7.53 5.24 -10.77
N GLU A 301 7.33 4.52 -11.87
CA GLU A 301 7.31 5.09 -13.22
C GLU A 301 6.29 6.21 -13.40
N LEU A 302 5.14 6.13 -12.71
CA LEU A 302 4.10 7.17 -12.79
C LEU A 302 4.49 8.41 -11.99
N GLY A 303 5.17 8.22 -10.86
CA GLY A 303 5.78 9.32 -10.12
C GLY A 303 6.83 10.07 -10.95
N TYR A 304 7.71 9.33 -11.63
CA TYR A 304 8.71 9.90 -12.53
C TYR A 304 8.08 10.64 -13.71
N LEU A 305 7.02 10.09 -14.29
CA LEU A 305 6.28 10.73 -15.37
C LEU A 305 5.63 12.05 -14.92
N ALA A 306 4.99 12.06 -13.74
CA ALA A 306 4.38 13.27 -13.18
C ALA A 306 5.43 14.37 -12.91
N ASP A 307 6.57 14.00 -12.33
CA ASP A 307 7.68 14.94 -12.08
C ASP A 307 8.25 15.51 -13.38
N SER A 308 8.47 14.66 -14.38
CA SER A 308 8.99 15.07 -15.69
C SER A 308 8.01 16.01 -16.40
N PHE A 309 6.70 15.74 -16.31
CA PHE A 309 5.66 16.61 -16.84
C PHE A 309 5.63 17.97 -16.13
N ASN A 310 5.75 18.01 -14.80
CA ASN A 310 5.81 19.26 -14.05
C ASN A 310 7.05 20.10 -14.40
N LYS A 311 8.21 19.48 -14.59
CA LYS A 311 9.43 20.17 -15.04
C LYS A 311 9.26 20.79 -16.43
N MET A 312 8.56 20.11 -17.32
CA MET A 312 8.21 20.66 -18.64
C MET A 312 7.28 21.88 -18.50
N LEU A 313 6.26 21.83 -17.64
CA LEU A 313 5.38 22.97 -17.35
C LEU A 313 6.16 24.19 -16.83
N GLN A 314 7.06 23.98 -15.87
CA GLN A 314 7.94 25.05 -15.37
C GLN A 314 8.79 25.65 -16.49
N GLY A 315 9.31 24.81 -17.40
CA GLY A 315 10.06 25.28 -18.56
C GLY A 315 9.24 26.18 -19.49
N ILE A 316 7.96 25.83 -19.74
CA ILE A 316 7.03 26.65 -20.55
C ILE A 316 6.76 28.00 -19.88
N GLU A 317 6.51 28.00 -18.57
CA GLU A 317 6.26 29.22 -17.80
C GLU A 317 7.47 30.17 -17.82
N ILE A 318 8.68 29.64 -17.64
CA ILE A 318 9.93 30.41 -17.76
C ILE A 318 10.07 30.99 -19.17
N LEU A 319 9.78 30.20 -20.21
CA LEU A 319 9.91 30.64 -21.60
C LEU A 319 8.90 31.74 -21.95
N HIS A 320 7.66 31.64 -21.48
CA HIS A 320 6.66 32.70 -21.60
C HIS A 320 7.10 33.98 -20.89
N ALA A 321 7.62 33.89 -19.65
CA ALA A 321 8.12 35.05 -18.92
C ALA A 321 9.29 35.74 -19.62
N VAL A 322 10.20 34.98 -20.22
CA VAL A 322 11.30 35.53 -21.03
C VAL A 322 10.78 36.21 -22.30
N SER A 323 9.80 35.60 -23.00
CA SER A 323 9.22 36.21 -24.21
C SER A 323 8.54 37.55 -23.93
N MET A 324 7.76 37.65 -22.84
CA MET A 324 7.12 38.90 -22.44
C MET A 324 8.13 40.01 -22.10
N ASN A 325 9.22 39.67 -21.40
CA ASN A 325 10.26 40.65 -21.09
C ASN A 325 10.98 41.15 -22.34
N PHE A 326 11.14 40.30 -23.36
CA PHE A 326 11.74 40.67 -24.63
C PHE A 326 10.85 41.61 -25.45
N ASP A 327 9.54 41.34 -25.49
CA ASP A 327 8.55 42.20 -26.18
C ASP A 327 8.44 43.58 -25.51
N LEU A 328 8.54 43.66 -24.18
CA LEU A 328 8.54 44.93 -23.44
C LEU A 328 9.84 45.72 -23.65
N GLY A 329 11.00 45.05 -23.69
CA GLY A 329 12.29 45.70 -23.95
C GLY A 329 12.43 46.23 -25.39
N GLY A 330 11.86 45.53 -26.37
CA GLY A 330 11.84 45.97 -27.78
C GLY A 330 10.91 47.15 -28.05
N ALA A 331 9.85 47.33 -27.25
CA ALA A 331 8.93 48.46 -27.38
C ALA A 331 9.57 49.80 -26.93
N ASP A 332 10.47 49.76 -25.95
CA ASP A 332 11.17 50.95 -25.44
C ASP A 332 12.32 51.41 -26.36
N GLU A 333 13.01 50.49 -27.05
CA GLU A 333 14.09 50.85 -28.00
C GLU A 333 13.58 51.49 -29.31
N PHE A 334 12.36 51.18 -29.75
CA PHE A 334 11.78 51.76 -30.97
C PHE A 334 11.09 53.11 -30.77
N ASN A 335 10.93 53.60 -29.53
CA ASN A 335 10.30 54.89 -29.25
C ASN A 335 11.30 56.05 -29.08
N CYS A 336 12.60 55.80 -29.24
CA CYS A 336 13.63 56.83 -29.35
C CYS A 336 13.75 57.33 -30.80
N ALA A 337 12.66 57.87 -31.36
CA ALA A 337 12.78 58.67 -32.58
C ALA A 337 13.56 59.96 -32.25
N PRO A 338 14.59 60.34 -33.03
CA PRO A 338 15.35 61.56 -32.76
C PRO A 338 14.43 62.78 -32.86
N GLU A 339 14.38 63.57 -31.79
CA GLU A 339 13.67 64.85 -31.75
C GLU A 339 14.26 65.76 -32.84
N ASN A 340 13.41 66.17 -33.78
CA ASN A 340 13.79 66.98 -34.94
C ASN A 340 14.38 68.33 -34.49
N PRO A 341 15.63 68.68 -34.84
CA PRO A 341 16.28 69.91 -34.36
C PRO A 341 15.81 71.21 -35.03
N ASP A 342 14.88 71.17 -35.99
CA ASP A 342 14.45 72.36 -36.74
C ASP A 342 13.17 73.04 -36.21
N LYS A 343 13.19 73.45 -34.95
CA LYS A 343 12.35 74.57 -34.48
C LYS A 343 13.19 75.64 -33.79
N LYS A 344 14.00 76.33 -34.61
CA LYS A 344 14.44 77.70 -34.32
C LYS A 344 13.48 78.70 -34.96
N GLN A 345 13.03 79.63 -34.12
CA GLN A 345 12.69 81.03 -34.45
C GLN A 345 11.49 81.27 -35.39
N SER A 346 10.36 81.63 -34.78
CA SER A 346 9.62 82.86 -35.10
C SER A 346 8.77 83.27 -33.90
#